data_AF-A0A523JIQ1-F1
#
_entry.id   AF-A0A523JIQ1-F1
#
_cell.length_a   1.000
_cell.length_b   1.000
_cell.length_c   1.000
_cell.angle_alpha   90.00
_cell.angle_beta   90.00
_cell.angle_gamma   90.00
#
_symmetry.space_group_name_H-M   'P 1'
#
loop_
_entity.id
_entity.type
_entity.pdbx_description
1 polymer ?
#
loop_
_entity_poly.entity_id
_entity_poly.type
_entity_poly.pdbx_seq_one_letter_code
_entity_poly.pdbx_strand_id
1 'polypeptide(L)'
;MFEPKLPASVDDIHFDRVEFWEAPAEEREGAFALLRRERPISFTEEFEPPPELPLPKGPGYWSVTRHADVIEASRRNDVFCSGQGIQIPDLPAELNEFFGSMIAMDDPRHGRLRRIVSRGFTPGALAKLQNGVERRAEALVDAVIDKGECDFVTEIAAPLPLGIIC
;
A
#
# COMPACT_ATOMS: atom_id res chain seq x y z
N MET A 1 19.84 -11.71 0.81
CA MET A 1 18.49 -12.12 1.25
C MET A 1 18.61 -12.41 2.73
N PHE A 2 17.89 -11.67 3.57
CA PHE A 2 17.97 -11.85 5.03
C PHE A 2 17.32 -13.18 5.43
N GLU A 3 17.85 -13.85 6.45
CA GLU A 3 17.20 -15.05 7.01
C GLU A 3 15.98 -14.60 7.85
N PRO A 4 14.77 -15.13 7.58
CA PRO A 4 13.58 -14.71 8.30
C PRO A 4 13.61 -15.16 9.76
N LYS A 5 13.35 -14.22 10.69
CA LYS A 5 13.18 -14.49 12.12
C LYS A 5 11.70 -14.72 12.42
N LEU A 6 11.34 -15.98 12.67
CA LEU A 6 9.95 -16.38 12.90
C LEU A 6 9.45 -15.87 14.27
N PRO A 7 8.23 -15.32 14.36
CA PRO A 7 7.57 -15.09 15.64
C PRO A 7 7.20 -16.43 16.32
N ALA A 8 6.83 -16.37 17.60
CA ALA A 8 6.52 -17.56 18.39
C ALA A 8 5.21 -18.23 17.95
N SER A 9 4.20 -17.44 17.60
CA SER A 9 2.91 -17.91 17.05
C SER A 9 2.44 -17.03 15.89
N VAL A 10 1.55 -17.59 15.05
CA VAL A 10 0.76 -16.81 14.09
C VAL A 10 -0.20 -15.84 14.77
N ASP A 11 -0.62 -16.14 16.00
CA ASP A 11 -1.53 -15.31 16.78
C ASP A 11 -0.87 -14.04 17.32
N ASP A 12 0.47 -13.94 17.25
CA ASP A 12 1.24 -12.76 17.67
C ASP A 12 1.41 -11.72 16.54
N ILE A 13 0.81 -11.98 15.37
CA ILE A 13 1.02 -11.15 14.17
C ILE A 13 -0.15 -10.19 13.98
N HIS A 14 0.15 -8.90 14.13
CA HIS A 14 -0.81 -7.80 14.04
C HIS A 14 -0.35 -6.74 13.04
N PHE A 15 -0.98 -6.67 11.87
CA PHE A 15 -0.66 -5.71 10.80
C PHE A 15 -1.26 -4.32 11.01
N ASP A 16 -2.17 -4.18 11.97
CA ASP A 16 -2.77 -2.93 12.44
C ASP A 16 -1.88 -2.16 13.44
N ARG A 17 -0.70 -2.71 13.76
CA ARG A 17 0.27 -2.13 14.70
C ARG A 17 1.43 -1.46 13.97
N VAL A 18 1.72 -0.20 14.29
CA VAL A 18 2.86 0.51 13.71
C VAL A 18 4.18 -0.16 14.07
N GLU A 19 4.25 -0.76 15.27
CA GLU A 19 5.43 -1.45 15.77
C GLU A 19 5.82 -2.63 14.89
N PHE A 20 4.84 -3.31 14.28
CA PHE A 20 5.11 -4.35 13.29
C PHE A 20 5.86 -3.78 12.08
N TRP A 21 5.44 -2.62 11.58
CA TRP A 21 5.99 -2.01 10.37
C TRP A 21 7.33 -1.31 10.60
N GLU A 22 7.59 -0.88 11.83
CA GLU A 22 8.89 -0.35 12.28
C GLU A 22 9.91 -1.48 12.57
N ALA A 23 9.45 -2.72 12.71
CA ALA A 23 10.33 -3.85 12.98
C ALA A 23 11.31 -4.16 11.83
N PRO A 24 12.47 -4.77 12.14
CA PRO A 24 13.44 -5.21 11.14
C PRO A 24 12.81 -6.08 10.04
N ALA A 25 13.35 -5.98 8.82
CA ALA A 25 12.79 -6.66 7.66
C ALA A 25 12.74 -8.19 7.85
N GLU A 26 13.74 -8.78 8.50
CA GLU A 26 13.80 -10.20 8.82
C GLU A 26 12.66 -10.68 9.74
N GLU A 27 12.18 -9.84 10.65
CA GLU A 27 11.07 -10.16 11.55
C GLU A 27 9.75 -10.07 10.79
N ARG A 28 9.56 -9.02 9.99
CA ARG A 28 8.38 -8.87 9.13
C ARG A 28 8.27 -9.99 8.12
N GLU A 29 9.37 -10.33 7.44
CA GLU A 29 9.41 -11.45 6.50
C GLU A 29 9.20 -12.80 7.20
N GLY A 30 9.70 -12.96 8.43
CA GLY A 30 9.46 -14.14 9.25
C GLY A 30 7.98 -14.31 9.61
N ALA A 31 7.29 -13.23 9.97
CA ALA A 31 5.85 -13.25 10.22
C ALA A 31 5.06 -13.67 8.98
N PHE A 32 5.33 -13.06 7.83
CA PHE A 32 4.68 -13.46 6.57
C PHE A 32 5.01 -14.91 6.17
N ALA A 33 6.25 -15.36 6.39
CA ALA A 33 6.65 -16.75 6.12
C ALA A 33 5.89 -17.74 7.01
N LEU A 34 5.73 -17.43 8.30
CA LEU A 34 4.98 -18.25 9.24
C LEU A 34 3.49 -18.34 8.84
N LEU A 35 2.85 -17.22 8.54
CA LEU A 35 1.45 -17.18 8.08
C LEU A 35 1.27 -18.02 6.81
N ARG A 36 2.10 -17.83 5.79
CA ARG A 36 2.01 -18.62 4.54
C ARG A 36 2.12 -20.13 4.77
N ARG A 37 2.93 -20.54 5.76
CA ARG A 37 3.18 -21.92 6.13
C ARG A 37 2.01 -22.53 6.91
N GLU A 38 1.52 -21.83 7.93
CA GLU A 38 0.62 -22.43 8.94
C GLU A 38 -0.82 -21.97 8.83
N ARG A 39 -1.05 -20.67 8.57
CA ARG A 39 -2.39 -20.07 8.54
C ARG A 39 -2.43 -18.94 7.49
N PRO A 40 -2.46 -19.28 6.18
CA PRO A 40 -2.26 -18.30 5.11
C PRO A 40 -3.41 -17.30 4.95
N ILE A 41 -4.59 -17.69 5.44
CA ILE A 41 -5.78 -16.86 5.61
C ILE A 41 -6.09 -16.88 7.11
N SER A 42 -5.78 -15.79 7.80
CA SER A 42 -5.95 -15.67 9.25
C SER A 42 -6.81 -14.47 9.61
N PHE A 43 -7.72 -14.65 10.55
CA PHE A 43 -8.49 -13.55 11.11
C PHE A 43 -7.75 -12.97 12.32
N THR A 44 -7.73 -11.64 12.41
CA THR A 44 -7.17 -10.88 13.52
C THR A 44 -8.21 -9.87 13.97
N GLU A 45 -8.54 -9.87 15.27
CA GLU A 45 -9.32 -8.79 15.85
C GLU A 45 -8.49 -7.50 15.82
N GLU A 46 -9.11 -6.40 15.40
CA GLU A 46 -8.44 -5.09 15.43
C GLU A 46 -8.09 -4.69 16.86
N PHE A 47 -7.06 -3.86 17.01
CA PHE A 47 -6.79 -3.19 18.26
C PHE A 47 -7.75 -2.01 18.51
N GLU A 48 -7.88 -1.58 19.76
CA GLU A 48 -8.64 -0.38 20.09
C GLU A 48 -7.94 0.85 19.47
N PRO A 49 -8.63 1.67 18.67
CA PRO A 49 -8.02 2.86 18.09
C PRO A 49 -7.51 3.79 19.18
N PRO A 50 -6.40 4.51 18.93
CA PRO A 50 -5.84 5.44 19.91
C PRO A 50 -6.83 6.58 20.18
N PRO A 51 -6.89 7.15 21.40
CA PRO A 51 -7.87 8.17 21.77
C PRO A 51 -7.91 9.41 20.86
N GLU A 52 -6.80 9.69 20.17
CA GLU A 52 -6.65 10.79 19.22
C GLU A 52 -7.42 10.56 17.91
N LEU A 53 -7.80 9.32 17.62
CA LEU A 53 -8.58 8.93 16.46
C LEU A 53 -9.96 8.44 16.92
N PRO A 54 -11.01 9.29 16.89
CA PRO A 54 -12.33 8.98 17.45
C PRO A 54 -13.14 8.09 16.50
N LEU A 55 -12.57 6.94 16.12
CA LEU A 55 -13.22 5.91 15.34
C LEU A 55 -13.64 4.77 16.28
N PRO A 56 -14.78 4.11 16.02
CA PRO A 56 -15.09 2.87 16.74
C PRO A 56 -14.12 1.77 16.33
N LYS A 57 -13.85 0.84 17.25
CA LYS A 57 -13.14 -0.41 16.94
C LYS A 57 -13.89 -1.18 15.85
N GLY A 58 -13.21 -1.54 14.77
CA GLY A 58 -13.74 -2.37 13.70
C GLY A 58 -13.91 -3.84 14.12
N PRO A 59 -14.55 -4.66 13.29
CA PRO A 59 -14.80 -6.06 13.58
C PRO A 59 -13.53 -6.92 13.52
N GLY A 60 -12.41 -6.43 12.99
CA GLY A 60 -11.23 -7.22 12.67
C GLY A 60 -11.04 -7.39 11.16
N TYR A 61 -9.88 -7.94 10.78
CA TYR A 61 -9.50 -8.13 9.38
C TYR A 61 -8.99 -9.54 9.10
N TRP A 62 -9.11 -9.93 7.83
CA TRP A 62 -8.52 -11.15 7.31
C TRP A 62 -7.20 -10.85 6.63
N SER A 63 -6.13 -11.48 7.10
CA SER A 63 -4.81 -11.45 6.48
C SER A 63 -4.72 -12.52 5.39
N VAL A 64 -4.51 -12.08 4.15
CA VAL A 64 -4.34 -12.97 2.98
C VAL A 64 -2.89 -12.90 2.52
N THR A 65 -2.12 -13.96 2.78
CA THR A 65 -0.64 -13.90 2.69
C THR A 65 -0.03 -14.70 1.54
N ARG A 66 -0.82 -15.50 0.82
CA ARG A 66 -0.37 -16.19 -0.39
C ARG A 66 -0.72 -15.37 -1.62
N HIS A 67 0.23 -15.32 -2.56
CA HIS A 67 0.06 -14.61 -3.82
C HIS A 67 -1.20 -15.05 -4.59
N ALA A 68 -1.48 -16.36 -4.67
CA ALA A 68 -2.66 -16.85 -5.39
C ALA A 68 -3.97 -16.32 -4.80
N ASP A 69 -4.09 -16.32 -3.48
CA ASP A 69 -5.29 -15.88 -2.76
C ASP A 69 -5.47 -14.35 -2.88
N VAL A 70 -4.37 -13.58 -2.83
CA VAL A 70 -4.40 -12.12 -3.09
C VAL A 70 -4.90 -11.83 -4.51
N ILE A 71 -4.42 -12.58 -5.52
CA ILE A 71 -4.87 -12.42 -6.91
C ILE A 71 -6.34 -12.80 -7.07
N GLU A 72 -6.81 -13.85 -6.40
CA GLU A 72 -8.21 -14.25 -6.42
C GLU A 72 -9.10 -13.16 -5.81
N ALA A 73 -8.78 -12.68 -4.60
CA ALA A 73 -9.53 -11.62 -3.94
C ALA A 73 -9.57 -10.34 -4.81
N SER A 74 -8.42 -9.96 -5.39
CA SER A 74 -8.32 -8.77 -6.26
C SER A 74 -9.14 -8.87 -7.55
N ARG A 75 -9.40 -10.09 -8.04
CA ARG A 75 -10.18 -10.33 -9.27
C ARG A 75 -11.69 -10.44 -8.99
N ARG A 76 -12.06 -10.90 -7.80
CA ARG A 76 -13.45 -11.09 -7.35
C ARG A 76 -14.01 -9.81 -6.73
N ASN A 77 -13.97 -8.69 -7.46
CA ASN A 77 -14.54 -7.41 -7.00
C ASN A 77 -16.08 -7.45 -6.84
N ASP A 78 -16.73 -8.51 -7.32
CA ASP A 78 -18.13 -8.84 -7.06
C ASP A 78 -18.36 -9.36 -5.63
N VAL A 79 -17.30 -9.82 -4.95
CA VAL A 79 -17.32 -10.37 -3.58
C VAL A 79 -16.56 -9.47 -2.62
N PHE A 80 -15.37 -9.02 -3.01
CA PHE A 80 -14.49 -8.17 -2.20
C PHE A 80 -14.58 -6.73 -2.71
N CYS A 81 -15.47 -5.95 -2.09
CA CYS A 81 -15.72 -4.57 -2.46
C CYS A 81 -14.64 -3.61 -1.92
N SER A 82 -14.40 -2.52 -2.63
CA SER A 82 -13.55 -1.41 -2.18
C SER A 82 -14.36 -0.20 -1.69
N GLY A 83 -15.63 -0.10 -2.06
CA GLY A 83 -16.50 1.03 -1.73
C GLY A 83 -16.87 1.13 -0.24
N GLN A 84 -16.59 0.09 0.55
CA GLN A 84 -16.80 0.09 2.00
C GLN A 84 -15.52 0.36 2.80
N GLY A 85 -14.38 0.55 2.14
CA GLY A 85 -13.10 0.77 2.80
C GLY A 85 -11.97 0.03 2.11
N ILE A 86 -10.77 0.61 2.16
CA ILE A 86 -9.54 0.04 1.59
C ILE A 86 -8.36 0.08 2.59
N GLN A 87 -8.64 0.48 3.82
CA GLN A 87 -7.70 0.53 4.93
C GLN A 87 -8.13 -0.51 5.97
N ILE A 88 -7.23 -0.87 6.89
CA ILE A 88 -7.60 -1.78 7.98
C ILE A 88 -8.64 -1.14 8.90
N PRO A 89 -8.46 0.09 9.43
CA PRO A 89 -9.48 0.70 10.26
C PRO A 89 -10.71 1.09 9.43
N ASP A 90 -11.88 0.70 9.90
CA ASP A 90 -13.15 1.11 9.30
C ASP A 90 -13.36 2.62 9.48
N LEU A 91 -13.40 3.34 8.35
CA LEU A 91 -13.80 4.74 8.34
C LEU A 91 -15.32 4.85 8.13
N PRO A 92 -15.98 5.84 8.76
CA PRO A 92 -17.33 6.23 8.42
C PRO A 92 -17.50 6.43 6.91
N ALA A 93 -18.65 6.04 6.37
CA ALA A 93 -18.91 6.06 4.93
C ALA A 93 -18.67 7.45 4.31
N GLU A 94 -18.98 8.53 5.04
CA GLU A 94 -18.76 9.90 4.59
C GLU A 94 -17.27 10.23 4.47
N LEU A 95 -16.44 9.72 5.37
CA LEU A 95 -14.99 9.89 5.30
C LEU A 95 -14.39 9.04 4.18
N ASN A 96 -14.88 7.79 4.02
CA ASN A 96 -14.48 6.94 2.90
C ASN A 96 -14.85 7.56 1.55
N GLU A 97 -16.01 8.19 1.39
CA GLU A 97 -16.37 8.88 0.14
C GLU A 97 -15.58 10.19 -0.05
N PHE A 98 -15.30 10.92 1.03
CA PHE A 98 -14.59 12.20 0.97
C PHE A 98 -13.10 12.03 0.67
N PHE A 99 -12.42 11.09 1.34
CA PHE A 99 -11.00 10.80 1.14
C PHE A 99 -10.75 9.76 0.04
N GLY A 100 -11.75 8.93 -0.25
CA GLY A 100 -11.70 7.91 -1.28
C GLY A 100 -11.81 8.51 -2.68
N SER A 101 -10.70 8.54 -3.40
CA SER A 101 -10.73 8.70 -4.85
C SER A 101 -11.32 7.44 -5.51
N MET A 102 -11.15 7.29 -6.82
CA MET A 102 -11.64 6.12 -7.57
C MET A 102 -11.18 4.76 -7.03
N ILE A 103 -10.15 4.72 -6.17
CA ILE A 103 -9.64 3.50 -5.52
C ILE A 103 -10.60 2.92 -4.47
N ALA A 104 -11.42 3.75 -3.82
CA ALA A 104 -12.41 3.34 -2.82
C ALA A 104 -13.84 3.37 -3.42
N MET A 105 -13.97 2.88 -4.65
CA MET A 105 -15.25 2.83 -5.36
C MET A 105 -15.44 1.46 -6.00
N ASP A 106 -16.68 1.00 -6.07
CA ASP A 106 -17.07 -0.21 -6.80
C ASP A 106 -17.68 0.12 -8.17
N ASP A 107 -17.88 -0.93 -8.97
CA ASP A 107 -18.59 -0.82 -10.23
C ASP A 107 -20.09 -0.53 -10.02
N PRO A 108 -20.74 0.20 -10.94
CA PRO A 108 -20.23 0.68 -12.24
C PRO A 108 -19.51 2.05 -12.17
N ARG A 109 -19.46 2.71 -11.00
CA ARG A 109 -18.88 4.06 -10.84
C ARG A 109 -17.38 4.02 -11.09
N HIS A 110 -16.68 3.06 -10.48
CA HIS A 110 -15.24 2.83 -10.68
C HIS A 110 -14.89 2.61 -12.16
N GLY A 111 -15.53 1.65 -12.84
CA GLY A 111 -15.25 1.35 -14.24
C GLY A 111 -15.51 2.52 -15.21
N ARG A 112 -16.50 3.37 -14.92
CA ARG A 112 -16.72 4.60 -15.70
C ARG A 112 -15.58 5.60 -15.55
N LEU A 113 -15.16 5.89 -14.32
CA LEU A 113 -14.05 6.81 -14.03
C LEU A 113 -12.71 6.26 -14.55
N ARG A 114 -12.42 4.98 -14.30
CA ARG A 114 -11.21 4.30 -14.77
C ARG A 114 -11.06 4.40 -16.29
N ARG A 115 -12.15 4.22 -17.05
CA ARG A 115 -12.12 4.35 -18.51
C ARG A 115 -11.69 5.74 -19.00
N ILE A 116 -12.00 6.79 -18.24
CA ILE A 116 -11.59 8.17 -18.55
C ILE A 116 -10.11 8.34 -18.19
N VAL A 117 -9.74 8.02 -16.95
CA VAL A 117 -8.39 8.22 -16.41
C VAL A 117 -7.35 7.39 -17.16
N SER A 118 -7.63 6.12 -17.50
CA SER A 118 -6.69 5.22 -18.16
C SER A 118 -6.20 5.72 -19.53
N ARG A 119 -6.87 6.68 -20.16
CA ARG A 119 -6.41 7.29 -21.42
C ARG A 119 -5.09 8.06 -21.24
N GLY A 120 -4.86 8.64 -20.06
CA GLY A 120 -3.61 9.32 -19.71
C GLY A 120 -2.44 8.37 -19.41
N PHE A 121 -2.71 7.07 -19.19
CA PHE A 121 -1.74 6.06 -18.79
C PHE A 121 -1.49 5.01 -19.88
N THR A 122 -1.82 5.32 -21.13
CA THR A 122 -1.49 4.43 -22.26
C THR A 122 0.02 4.44 -22.52
N PRO A 123 0.60 3.35 -23.08
CA PRO A 123 2.03 3.33 -23.42
C PRO A 123 2.50 4.54 -24.25
N GLY A 124 1.68 4.98 -25.20
CA GLY A 124 1.99 6.16 -26.02
C GLY A 124 1.89 7.49 -25.27
N ALA A 125 1.03 7.60 -24.24
CA ALA A 125 1.00 8.78 -23.38
C ALA A 125 2.23 8.82 -22.45
N LEU A 126 2.59 7.67 -21.87
CA LEU A 126 3.75 7.54 -20.99
C LEU A 126 5.08 7.76 -21.73
N ALA A 127 5.20 7.29 -22.98
CA ALA A 127 6.39 7.51 -23.81
C ALA A 127 6.70 9.01 -24.01
N LYS A 128 5.69 9.87 -24.02
CA LYS A 128 5.87 11.34 -24.13
C LYS A 128 6.44 11.96 -22.85
N LEU A 129 6.26 11.29 -21.70
CA LEU A 129 6.79 11.74 -20.41
C LEU A 129 8.22 11.27 -20.17
N GLN A 130 8.66 10.21 -20.87
CA GLN A 130 9.95 9.56 -20.64
C GLN A 130 11.14 10.53 -20.62
N ASN A 131 11.31 11.36 -21.66
CA ASN A 131 12.40 12.35 -21.72
C ASN A 131 12.31 13.41 -20.59
N GLY A 132 11.11 13.67 -20.07
CA GLY A 132 10.92 14.57 -18.92
C GLY A 132 11.37 13.90 -17.61
N VAL A 133 11.01 12.63 -17.44
CA VAL A 133 11.43 11.81 -16.30
C VAL A 133 12.95 11.64 -16.27
N GLU A 134 13.55 11.30 -17.40
CA GLU A 134 15.01 11.10 -17.54
C GLU A 134 15.78 12.37 -17.19
N ARG A 135 15.42 13.51 -17.80
CA ARG A 135 16.06 14.81 -17.48
C ARG A 135 15.93 15.20 -16.01
N ARG A 136 14.78 14.91 -15.39
CA ARG A 136 14.58 15.20 -13.96
C ARG A 136 15.44 14.30 -13.09
N ALA A 137 15.53 13.02 -13.42
CA ALA A 137 16.38 12.08 -12.71
C ALA A 137 17.87 12.47 -12.83
N GLU A 138 18.33 12.82 -14.04
CA GLU A 138 19.68 13.34 -14.29
C GLU A 138 19.98 14.56 -13.42
N ALA A 139 19.10 15.57 -13.45
CA ALA A 139 19.29 16.79 -12.67
C ALA A 139 19.36 16.54 -11.16
N LEU A 140 18.60 15.58 -10.62
CA LEU A 140 18.66 15.22 -9.20
C LEU A 140 19.97 14.54 -8.85
N VAL A 141 20.47 13.65 -9.72
CA VAL A 141 21.76 12.98 -9.52
C VAL A 141 22.91 13.98 -9.64
N ASP A 142 22.91 14.83 -10.66
CA ASP A 142 23.93 15.87 -10.86
C ASP A 142 24.03 16.82 -9.65
N ALA A 143 22.92 17.08 -8.96
CA ALA A 143 22.88 17.93 -7.78
C ALA A 143 23.56 17.32 -6.53
N VAL A 144 23.82 16.01 -6.51
CA VAL A 144 24.41 15.32 -5.35
C VAL A 144 25.70 14.58 -5.65
N ILE A 145 26.00 14.28 -6.92
CA ILE A 145 27.08 13.36 -7.30
C ILE A 145 28.47 13.79 -6.79
N ASP A 146 28.74 15.09 -6.75
CA ASP A 146 30.02 15.64 -6.30
C ASP A 146 30.11 15.88 -4.78
N LYS A 147 29.03 15.63 -4.02
CA LYS A 147 28.99 15.86 -2.57
C LYS A 147 29.69 14.77 -1.76
N GLY A 148 29.88 13.58 -2.34
CA GLY A 148 30.42 12.40 -1.65
C GLY A 148 29.42 11.68 -0.74
N GLU A 149 28.48 12.41 -0.14
CA GLU A 149 27.33 11.88 0.62
C GLU A 149 26.06 12.72 0.36
N CYS A 150 24.90 12.10 0.49
CA CYS A 150 23.59 12.77 0.40
C CYS A 150 22.54 12.01 1.21
N ASP A 151 21.48 12.70 1.64
CA ASP A 151 20.27 12.03 2.10
C ASP A 151 19.46 11.62 0.86
N PHE A 152 19.55 10.34 0.52
CA PHE A 152 18.90 9.80 -0.67
C PHE A 152 17.37 10.00 -0.65
N VAL A 153 16.72 10.01 0.52
CA VAL A 153 15.27 10.17 0.60
C VAL A 153 14.88 11.60 0.23
N THR A 154 15.48 12.59 0.90
CA THR A 154 15.08 13.99 0.73
C THR A 154 15.66 14.61 -0.54
N GLU A 155 16.82 14.17 -1.01
CA GLU A 155 17.50 14.76 -2.17
C GLU A 155 17.20 14.03 -3.49
N ILE A 156 16.84 12.73 -3.47
CA ILE A 156 16.60 11.94 -4.70
C ILE A 156 15.19 11.34 -4.75
N ALA A 157 14.82 10.50 -3.77
CA ALA A 157 13.64 9.65 -3.84
C ALA A 157 12.32 10.44 -3.76
N ALA A 158 12.22 11.42 -2.85
CA ALA A 158 11.02 12.24 -2.69
C ALA A 158 10.83 13.27 -3.82
N PRO A 159 11.87 14.00 -4.30
CA PRO A 159 11.69 15.02 -5.32
C PRO A 159 11.34 14.49 -6.72
N LEU A 160 11.73 13.26 -7.07
CA LEU A 160 11.49 12.71 -8.39
C LEU A 160 9.99 12.53 -8.66
N PRO A 161 9.22 11.71 -7.90
CA PRO A 161 7.79 11.53 -8.16
C PRO A 161 7.00 12.84 -8.09
N LEU A 162 7.34 13.73 -7.16
CA LEU A 162 6.58 14.95 -6.91
C LEU A 162 6.44 15.86 -8.12
N GLY A 163 7.51 16.07 -8.89
CA GLY A 163 7.38 16.87 -10.11
C GLY A 163 7.47 16.07 -11.40
N ILE A 164 7.08 14.78 -11.32
CA ILE A 164 6.41 14.13 -12.44
C ILE A 164 4.90 14.34 -12.36
N ILE A 165 4.33 14.42 -11.15
CA ILE A 165 2.89 14.57 -10.93
C ILE A 165 2.43 16.03 -11.02
N CYS A 166 3.20 16.96 -10.43
CA CYS A 166 2.93 18.41 -10.39
C CYS A 166 3.59 19.16 -11.55
#